data_AF-A0A1G2YRZ3-F1
#
_entry.id   AF-A0A1G2YRZ3-F1
#
_cell.length_a   1.000
_cell.length_b   1.000
_cell.length_c   1.000
_cell.angle_alpha   90.00
_cell.angle_beta   90.00
_cell.angle_gamma   90.00
#
_symmetry.space_group_name_H-M   'P 1'
#
loop_
_entity.id
_entity.type
_entity.pdbx_description
1 polymer ?
#
loop_
_entity_poly.entity_id
_entity_poly.type
_entity_poly.pdbx_seq_one_letter_code
_entity_poly.pdbx_strand_id
1 'polypeptide(L)'
;MRDIYKNPVLYYILVPVVIALWPLLVWAVYLPKANHNLDSDIDQYGKAQAYIEGILSLDADRLQLADAKTGVTEFDYVSEVYRIASLSGIPQSKCKINSGMVIPGEQKSQSAKVNFSDVDIVKFAKFLSTIQLRWANLQCTVIRLGKNKNLPDSWNIDLDFKYYY
;
A
#
# COMPACT_ATOMS: atom_id res chain seq x y z
N MET A 1 20.62 32.03 -28.60
CA MET A 1 19.91 30.76 -28.35
C MET A 1 18.41 30.94 -28.05
N ARG A 2 17.85 32.17 -28.03
CA ARG A 2 16.50 32.45 -27.49
C ARG A 2 15.35 32.38 -28.52
N ASP A 3 15.67 32.13 -29.80
CA ASP A 3 14.72 32.19 -30.91
C ASP A 3 14.18 30.83 -31.38
N ILE A 4 14.80 29.71 -30.98
CA ILE A 4 14.40 28.37 -31.42
C ILE A 4 13.03 27.98 -30.82
N TYR A 5 12.76 28.37 -29.58
CA TYR A 5 11.49 28.09 -28.88
C TYR A 5 10.33 29.01 -29.27
N LYS A 6 10.56 30.02 -30.12
CA LYS A 6 9.49 30.89 -30.63
C LYS A 6 8.90 30.39 -31.94
N ASN A 7 9.50 29.39 -32.58
CA ASN A 7 9.00 28.87 -33.84
C ASN A 7 7.87 27.86 -33.61
N PRO A 8 6.60 28.18 -33.96
CA PRO A 8 5.47 27.28 -33.72
C PRO A 8 5.61 25.94 -34.46
N VAL A 9 6.32 25.92 -35.61
CA VAL A 9 6.55 24.70 -36.41
C VAL A 9 7.34 23.66 -35.62
N LEU A 10 8.25 24.09 -34.74
CA LEU A 10 9.05 23.18 -33.91
C LEU A 10 8.16 22.36 -32.97
N TYR A 11 7.15 22.99 -32.36
CA TYR A 11 6.19 22.30 -31.48
C TYR A 11 5.32 21.31 -32.25
N TYR A 12 4.87 21.67 -33.46
CA TYR A 12 4.08 20.78 -34.31
C TYR A 12 4.85 19.53 -34.78
N ILE A 13 6.19 19.57 -34.82
CA ILE A 13 7.02 18.40 -35.14
C ILE A 13 7.41 17.63 -33.88
N LEU A 14 7.76 18.32 -32.79
CA LEU A 14 8.29 17.69 -31.58
C LEU A 14 7.21 16.91 -30.82
N VAL A 15 5.98 17.43 -30.74
CA VAL A 15 4.86 16.77 -30.05
C VAL A 15 4.54 15.38 -30.63
N PRO A 16 4.32 15.19 -31.95
CA PRO A 16 4.03 13.87 -32.50
C PRO A 16 5.23 12.90 -32.37
N VAL A 17 6.46 13.39 -32.44
CA VAL A 17 7.66 12.56 -32.22
C VAL A 17 7.70 12.03 -30.79
N VAL A 18 7.42 12.88 -29.79
CA VAL A 18 7.37 12.45 -28.38
C VAL A 18 6.23 11.46 -28.14
N ILE A 19 5.04 11.69 -28.73
CA ILE A 19 3.90 10.78 -28.63
C ILE A 19 4.23 9.41 -29.24
N ALA A 20 4.97 9.38 -30.36
CA ALA A 20 5.40 8.13 -31.00
C ALA A 20 6.49 7.39 -30.21
N LEU A 21 7.38 8.12 -29.53
CA LEU A 21 8.46 7.55 -28.72
C LEU A 21 7.99 7.02 -27.36
N TRP A 22 6.95 7.61 -26.77
CA TRP A 22 6.40 7.20 -25.47
C TRP A 22 6.06 5.69 -25.37
N PRO A 23 5.25 5.09 -26.27
CA PRO A 23 4.92 3.67 -26.19
C PRO A 23 6.17 2.78 -26.33
N LEU A 24 7.16 3.22 -27.11
CA LEU A 24 8.40 2.48 -27.32
C LEU A 24 9.25 2.45 -26.04
N LEU A 25 9.27 3.55 -25.28
CA LEU A 25 9.92 3.63 -23.98
C LEU A 25 9.18 2.80 -22.92
N VAL A 26 7.84 2.88 -22.88
CA VAL A 26 7.03 2.03 -21.99
C VAL A 26 7.27 0.55 -22.27
N TRP A 27 7.29 0.16 -23.54
CA TRP A 27 7.48 -1.22 -23.94
C TRP A 27 8.91 -1.73 -23.69
N ALA A 28 9.93 -0.96 -24.05
CA ALA A 28 11.32 -1.42 -23.97
C ALA A 28 11.93 -1.31 -22.56
N VAL A 29 11.43 -0.42 -21.71
CA VAL A 29 12.04 -0.14 -20.40
C VAL A 29 11.09 -0.45 -19.25
N TYR A 30 9.90 0.16 -19.24
CA TYR A 30 9.01 0.08 -18.08
C TYR A 30 8.36 -1.30 -17.93
N LEU A 31 7.83 -1.88 -19.03
CA LEU A 31 7.22 -3.21 -19.01
C LEU A 31 8.19 -4.33 -18.59
N PRO A 32 9.39 -4.50 -19.20
CA PRO A 32 10.29 -5.56 -18.80
C PRO A 32 10.80 -5.39 -17.38
N LYS A 33 11.03 -4.15 -16.93
CA LYS A 33 11.39 -3.87 -15.54
C LYS A 33 10.27 -4.26 -14.57
N ALA A 34 9.02 -3.92 -14.89
CA ALA A 34 7.87 -4.31 -14.07
C ALA A 34 7.70 -5.83 -14.02
N ASN A 35 7.89 -6.52 -15.14
CA ASN A 35 7.83 -7.98 -15.19
C ASN A 35 8.95 -8.63 -14.37
N HIS A 36 10.18 -8.12 -14.47
CA HIS A 36 11.29 -8.63 -13.69
C HIS A 36 11.09 -8.43 -12.18
N ASN A 37 10.55 -7.28 -11.78
CA ASN A 37 10.20 -7.02 -10.39
C ASN A 37 9.12 -8.01 -9.90
N LEU A 38 8.07 -8.23 -10.71
CA LEU A 38 7.02 -9.20 -10.40
C LEU A 38 7.60 -10.61 -10.22
N ASP A 39 8.42 -11.07 -11.16
CA ASP A 39 9.06 -12.39 -11.09
C ASP A 39 9.92 -12.52 -9.82
N SER A 40 10.66 -11.45 -9.48
CA SER A 40 11.47 -11.43 -8.25
C SER A 40 10.63 -11.47 -6.98
N ASP A 41 9.46 -10.81 -6.97
CA ASP A 41 8.55 -10.80 -5.84
C ASP A 41 7.90 -12.19 -5.67
N ILE A 42 7.54 -12.86 -6.77
CA ILE A 42 6.99 -14.24 -6.76
C ILE A 42 8.04 -15.23 -6.23
N ASP A 43 9.29 -15.13 -6.68
CA ASP A 43 10.37 -16.00 -6.20
C ASP A 43 10.65 -15.78 -4.70
N GLN A 44 10.67 -14.52 -4.25
CA GLN A 44 10.81 -14.19 -2.83
C GLN A 44 9.65 -14.72 -2.00
N TYR A 45 8.42 -14.63 -2.52
CA TYR A 45 7.24 -15.18 -1.87
C TYR A 45 7.35 -16.70 -1.70
N GLY A 46 7.72 -17.43 -2.75
CA GLY A 46 7.90 -18.89 -2.68
C GLY A 46 8.96 -19.30 -1.66
N LYS A 47 10.09 -18.59 -1.61
CA LYS A 47 11.13 -18.80 -0.59
C LYS A 47 10.62 -18.52 0.82
N ALA A 48 9.93 -17.40 1.01
CA ALA A 48 9.36 -17.03 2.31
C ALA A 48 8.34 -18.07 2.78
N GLN A 49 7.47 -18.55 1.90
CA GLN A 49 6.50 -19.59 2.20
C GLN A 49 7.20 -20.88 2.68
N ALA A 50 8.22 -21.34 1.95
CA ALA A 50 8.97 -22.54 2.33
C ALA A 50 9.65 -22.39 3.70
N TYR A 51 10.19 -21.21 4.01
CA TYR A 51 10.76 -20.93 5.34
C TYR A 51 9.70 -20.91 6.44
N ILE A 52 8.54 -20.30 6.20
CA ILE A 52 7.45 -20.25 7.17
C ILE A 52 6.92 -21.66 7.45
N GLU A 53 6.69 -22.47 6.43
CA GLU A 53 6.28 -23.87 6.58
C GLU A 53 7.33 -24.69 7.35
N GLY A 54 8.61 -24.46 7.06
CA GLY A 54 9.72 -25.06 7.81
C GLY A 54 9.71 -24.68 9.29
N ILE A 55 9.58 -23.39 9.61
CA ILE A 55 9.47 -22.91 11.00
C ILE A 55 8.24 -23.50 11.68
N LEU A 56 7.11 -23.55 10.98
CA LEU A 56 5.86 -24.07 11.51
C LEU A 56 5.96 -25.57 11.82
N SER A 57 6.68 -26.34 11.00
CA SER A 57 6.93 -27.75 11.26
C SER A 57 7.81 -28.00 12.49
N LEU A 58 8.72 -27.06 12.80
CA LEU A 58 9.64 -27.14 13.93
C LEU A 58 9.01 -26.64 15.24
N ASP A 59 8.13 -25.65 15.17
CA ASP A 59 7.53 -24.96 16.32
C ASP A 59 6.05 -24.66 16.05
N ALA A 60 5.25 -25.72 15.99
CA ALA A 60 3.81 -25.66 15.69
C ALA A 60 3.01 -24.90 16.77
N ASP A 61 3.53 -24.81 17.99
CA ASP A 61 2.92 -24.11 19.12
C ASP A 61 2.88 -22.58 18.91
N ARG A 62 3.65 -22.04 17.95
CA ARG A 62 3.56 -20.61 17.56
C ARG A 62 2.20 -20.20 17.01
N LEU A 63 1.46 -21.11 16.38
CA LEU A 63 0.09 -20.80 15.95
C LEU A 63 -0.85 -20.69 17.16
N GLN A 64 -0.64 -21.50 18.19
CA GLN A 64 -1.48 -21.49 19.40
C GLN A 64 -1.22 -20.24 20.26
N LEU A 65 -0.01 -19.69 20.23
CA LEU A 65 0.33 -18.41 20.87
C LEU A 65 -0.37 -17.20 20.25
N ALA A 66 -0.82 -17.27 18.99
CA ALA A 66 -1.63 -16.22 18.37
C ALA A 66 -3.09 -16.22 18.87
N ASP A 67 -3.62 -17.41 19.23
CA ASP A 67 -4.97 -17.57 19.81
C ASP A 67 -4.99 -17.37 21.33
N ALA A 68 -3.86 -17.59 22.01
CA ALA A 68 -3.71 -17.30 23.42
C ALA A 68 -3.57 -15.79 23.63
N LYS A 69 -4.66 -15.14 24.09
CA LYS A 69 -4.76 -13.76 24.58
C LYS A 69 -3.70 -13.44 25.66
N THR A 70 -2.45 -13.29 25.27
CA THR A 70 -1.33 -13.09 26.19
C THR A 70 -0.41 -12.00 25.71
N GLY A 71 -0.67 -10.78 26.18
CA GLY A 71 0.37 -9.79 26.49
C GLY A 71 1.11 -9.12 25.34
N VAL A 72 0.56 -9.11 24.12
CA VAL A 72 1.16 -8.43 22.97
C VAL A 72 0.79 -6.95 23.00
N THR A 73 1.79 -6.09 22.84
CA THR A 73 1.73 -4.61 22.71
C THR A 73 0.36 -4.12 22.26
N GLU A 74 -0.33 -3.36 23.12
CA GLU A 74 -1.68 -2.87 22.83
C GLU A 74 -1.70 -2.18 21.46
N PHE A 75 -2.45 -2.75 20.52
CA PHE A 75 -2.55 -2.21 19.18
C PHE A 75 -3.20 -0.83 19.25
N ASP A 76 -2.41 0.20 18.99
CA ASP A 76 -2.88 1.57 18.83
C ASP A 76 -2.95 1.91 17.35
N TYR A 77 -4.19 2.08 16.87
CA TYR A 77 -4.50 2.47 15.50
C TYR A 77 -3.74 3.72 15.06
N VAL A 78 -3.60 4.72 15.92
CA VAL A 78 -3.02 6.01 15.52
C VAL A 78 -1.53 5.86 15.26
N SER A 79 -0.78 5.32 16.23
CA SER A 79 0.65 5.13 16.09
C SER A 79 1.03 4.15 14.98
N GLU A 80 0.34 3.01 14.86
CA GLU A 80 0.71 1.99 13.88
C GLU A 80 0.34 2.37 12.45
N VAL A 81 -0.84 2.95 12.21
CA VAL A 81 -1.21 3.44 10.88
C VAL A 81 -0.24 4.54 10.45
N TYR A 82 0.10 5.50 11.31
CA TYR A 82 1.06 6.54 10.95
C TYR A 82 2.47 6.01 10.72
N ARG A 83 2.92 5.03 11.50
CA ARG A 83 4.23 4.41 11.31
C ARG A 83 4.31 3.63 10.00
N ILE A 84 3.28 2.88 9.63
CA ILE A 84 3.27 2.15 8.37
C ILE A 84 3.08 3.10 7.18
N ALA A 85 2.26 4.14 7.33
CA ALA A 85 2.08 5.18 6.32
C ALA A 85 3.41 5.87 6.01
N SER A 86 4.19 6.24 7.04
CA SER A 86 5.50 6.87 6.84
C SER A 86 6.50 5.92 6.18
N LEU A 87 6.55 4.65 6.57
CA LEU A 87 7.37 3.61 5.91
C LEU A 87 7.00 3.39 4.44
N SER A 88 5.73 3.64 4.10
CA SER A 88 5.21 3.54 2.73
C SER A 88 5.35 4.85 1.95
N GLY A 89 5.95 5.88 2.55
CA GLY A 89 6.19 7.19 1.91
C GLY A 89 4.95 8.07 1.81
N ILE A 90 3.95 7.85 2.68
CA ILE A 90 2.72 8.63 2.80
C ILE A 90 2.88 9.63 3.97
N PRO A 91 2.76 10.96 3.73
CA PRO A 91 2.82 11.95 4.79
C PRO A 91 1.64 11.85 5.75
N GLN A 92 1.88 12.04 7.05
CA GLN A 92 0.82 12.03 8.07
C GLN A 92 -0.26 13.09 7.80
N SER A 93 0.10 14.25 7.22
CA SER A 93 -0.86 15.32 6.87
C SER A 93 -1.91 14.91 5.84
N LYS A 94 -1.66 13.83 5.10
CA LYS A 94 -2.57 13.25 4.10
C LYS A 94 -3.39 12.10 4.67
N CYS A 95 -3.18 11.72 5.93
CA CYS A 95 -3.84 10.61 6.61
C CYS A 95 -4.69 11.15 7.76
N LYS A 96 -5.97 10.81 7.78
CA LYS A 96 -6.89 11.10 8.89
C LYS A 96 -7.37 9.79 9.46
N ILE A 97 -7.22 9.63 10.77
CA ILE A 97 -7.60 8.41 11.49
C ILE A 97 -8.69 8.79 12.49
N ASN A 98 -9.77 8.03 12.49
CA ASN A 98 -10.80 8.10 13.50
C ASN A 98 -10.99 6.70 14.09
N SER A 99 -10.45 6.48 15.28
CA SER A 99 -10.61 5.21 16.00
C SER A 99 -11.90 5.24 16.82
N GLY A 100 -12.71 4.20 16.67
CA GLY A 100 -13.90 4.01 17.48
C GLY A 100 -13.58 3.51 18.89
N MET A 101 -14.61 3.49 19.74
CA MET A 101 -14.51 2.86 21.05
C MET A 101 -14.29 1.35 20.91
N VAL A 102 -13.53 0.77 21.83
CA VAL A 102 -13.41 -0.69 21.95
C VAL A 102 -14.78 -1.25 22.34
N ILE A 103 -15.30 -2.16 21.53
CA ILE A 103 -16.57 -2.84 21.77
C ILE A 103 -16.30 -4.09 22.62
N PRO A 104 -16.81 -4.14 23.86
CA PRO A 104 -16.71 -5.34 24.69
C PRO A 104 -17.63 -6.45 24.17
N GLY A 105 -17.11 -7.67 24.07
CA GLY A 105 -17.81 -8.87 23.61
C GLY A 105 -16.98 -10.13 23.90
N GLU A 106 -17.36 -11.28 23.35
CA GLU A 106 -16.64 -12.57 23.49
C GLU A 106 -15.19 -12.46 22.97
N GLN A 107 -15.01 -11.73 21.86
CA GLN A 107 -13.74 -11.21 21.38
C GLN A 107 -13.82 -9.68 21.36
N LYS A 108 -12.88 -9.00 22.05
CA LYS A 108 -12.87 -7.53 22.08
C LYS A 108 -12.52 -7.05 20.68
N SER A 109 -13.20 -6.03 20.18
CA SER A 109 -12.86 -5.47 18.87
C SER A 109 -12.87 -3.96 18.88
N GLN A 110 -12.03 -3.36 18.05
CA GLN A 110 -12.01 -1.93 17.83
C GLN A 110 -12.01 -1.68 16.33
N SER A 111 -12.88 -0.79 15.88
CA SER A 111 -12.95 -0.38 14.48
C SER A 111 -12.33 1.00 14.31
N ALA A 112 -11.66 1.24 13.19
CA ALA A 112 -11.14 2.56 12.85
C ALA A 112 -11.43 2.90 11.39
N LYS A 113 -11.72 4.18 11.15
CA LYS A 113 -11.79 4.75 9.81
C LYS A 113 -10.49 5.44 9.49
N VAL A 114 -9.87 5.09 8.38
CA VAL A 114 -8.62 5.69 7.91
C VAL A 114 -8.86 6.27 6.54
N ASN A 115 -8.68 7.57 6.42
CA ASN A 115 -8.87 8.29 5.17
C ASN A 115 -7.54 8.84 4.70
N PHE A 116 -7.11 8.43 3.52
CA PHE A 116 -5.97 9.00 2.80
C PHE A 116 -6.47 9.96 1.74
N SER A 117 -5.88 11.14 1.66
CA SER A 117 -6.19 12.13 0.62
C SER A 117 -4.97 12.31 -0.28
N ASP A 118 -5.17 12.29 -1.59
CA ASP A 118 -4.11 12.58 -2.56
C ASP A 118 -2.86 11.70 -2.36
N VAL A 119 -3.05 10.39 -2.49
CA VAL A 119 -2.00 9.37 -2.37
C VAL A 119 -1.87 8.59 -3.67
N ASP A 120 -0.63 8.24 -4.02
CA ASP A 120 -0.26 7.36 -5.13
C ASP A 120 -0.71 5.92 -4.86
N ILE A 121 -1.29 5.26 -5.87
CA ILE A 121 -1.88 3.93 -5.69
C ILE A 121 -0.86 2.86 -5.29
N VAL A 122 0.40 2.98 -5.74
CA VAL A 122 1.48 2.05 -5.41
C VAL A 122 1.91 2.24 -3.95
N LYS A 123 2.05 3.49 -3.50
CA LYS A 123 2.33 3.78 -2.09
C LYS A 123 1.22 3.27 -1.17
N PHE A 124 -0.03 3.43 -1.60
CA PHE A 124 -1.17 2.89 -0.88
C PHE A 124 -1.17 1.35 -0.81
N ALA A 125 -0.93 0.68 -1.95
CA ALA A 125 -0.86 -0.79 -1.98
C ALA A 125 0.24 -1.32 -1.05
N LYS A 126 1.40 -0.64 -1.03
CA LYS A 126 2.49 -0.95 -0.09
C LYS A 126 2.06 -0.77 1.36
N PHE A 127 1.36 0.32 1.68
CA PHE A 127 0.80 0.56 3.02
C PHE A 127 -0.13 -0.58 3.44
N LEU A 128 -1.13 -0.90 2.61
CA LEU A 128 -2.15 -1.90 2.92
C LEU A 128 -1.53 -3.28 3.13
N SER A 129 -0.61 -3.67 2.26
CA SER A 129 0.09 -4.96 2.38
C SER A 129 0.93 -5.02 3.65
N THR A 130 1.67 -3.95 3.97
CA THR A 130 2.58 -3.92 5.13
C THR A 130 1.80 -3.95 6.46
N ILE A 131 0.68 -3.22 6.56
CA ILE A 131 -0.10 -3.18 7.80
C ILE A 131 -0.83 -4.51 8.06
N GLN A 132 -1.37 -5.15 7.02
CA GLN A 132 -2.05 -6.44 7.13
C GLN A 132 -1.07 -7.59 7.40
N LEU A 133 0.13 -7.57 6.83
CA LEU A 133 1.17 -8.57 7.12
C LEU A 133 1.67 -8.48 8.57
N ARG A 134 1.73 -7.27 9.14
CA ARG A 134 2.21 -7.08 10.52
C ARG A 134 1.16 -7.44 11.57
N TRP A 135 -0.11 -7.22 11.27
CA TRP A 135 -1.21 -7.40 12.21
C TRP A 135 -2.22 -8.40 11.66
N ALA A 136 -2.00 -9.68 11.92
CA ALA A 136 -2.84 -10.77 11.43
C ALA A 136 -4.32 -10.66 11.85
N ASN A 137 -4.58 -10.06 13.02
CA ASN A 137 -5.94 -9.85 13.54
C ASN A 137 -6.60 -8.54 13.05
N LEU A 138 -5.92 -7.77 12.18
CA LEU A 138 -6.44 -6.56 11.56
C LEU A 138 -7.14 -6.89 10.24
N GLN A 139 -8.46 -6.79 10.22
CA GLN A 139 -9.27 -6.99 9.03
C GLN A 139 -9.60 -5.64 8.38
N CYS A 140 -9.45 -5.56 7.05
CA CYS A 140 -10.01 -4.45 6.29
C CYS A 140 -11.41 -4.84 5.82
N THR A 141 -12.43 -4.13 6.30
CA THR A 141 -13.83 -4.46 6.01
C THR A 141 -14.35 -3.72 4.80
N VAL A 142 -13.89 -2.48 4.59
CA VAL A 142 -14.32 -1.64 3.46
C VAL A 142 -13.12 -0.89 2.90
N ILE A 143 -13.03 -0.86 1.58
CA ILE A 143 -12.08 -0.03 0.82
C ILE A 143 -12.87 0.75 -0.23
N ARG A 144 -12.74 2.07 -0.23
CA ARG A 144 -13.30 2.94 -1.28
C ARG A 144 -12.17 3.75 -1.91
N LEU A 145 -12.05 3.64 -3.23
CA LEU A 145 -11.05 4.35 -4.02
C LEU A 145 -11.73 5.44 -4.85
N GLY A 146 -11.35 6.69 -4.62
CA GLY A 146 -11.82 7.86 -5.37
C GLY A 146 -10.67 8.50 -6.13
N LYS A 147 -10.67 8.41 -7.46
CA LYS A 147 -9.64 9.06 -8.29
C LYS A 147 -9.85 10.58 -8.31
N ASN A 148 -8.78 11.34 -8.04
CA ASN A 148 -8.81 12.79 -8.18
C ASN A 148 -8.82 13.18 -9.67
N LYS A 149 -9.81 13.97 -10.08
CA LYS A 149 -10.08 14.27 -11.51
C LYS A 149 -8.98 15.10 -12.20
N ASN A 150 -8.07 15.71 -11.45
CA ASN A 150 -7.14 16.72 -11.96
C ASN A 150 -5.64 16.36 -11.81
N LEU A 151 -5.30 15.17 -11.30
CA LEU A 151 -3.91 14.77 -11.06
C LEU A 151 -3.64 13.35 -11.59
N PRO A 152 -2.50 13.12 -12.28
CA PRO A 152 -2.07 11.78 -12.66
C PRO A 152 -1.66 11.03 -11.38
N ASP A 153 -2.29 9.88 -11.16
CA ASP A 153 -2.07 8.96 -10.03
C ASP A 153 -2.21 9.59 -8.62
N SER A 154 -3.38 10.20 -8.40
CA SER A 154 -3.76 10.74 -7.09
C SER A 154 -5.14 10.19 -6.70
N TRP A 155 -5.19 9.57 -5.52
CA TRP A 155 -6.37 8.87 -5.02
C TRP A 155 -6.73 9.35 -3.63
N ASN A 156 -8.03 9.52 -3.39
CA ASN A 156 -8.62 9.60 -2.06
C ASN A 156 -9.13 8.20 -1.70
N ILE A 157 -8.76 7.74 -0.52
CA ILE A 157 -8.98 6.35 -0.13
C ILE A 157 -9.59 6.35 1.26
N ASP A 158 -10.79 5.77 1.38
CA ASP A 158 -11.46 5.58 2.66
C ASP A 158 -11.40 4.09 3.02
N LEU A 159 -10.92 3.81 4.23
CA LEU A 159 -10.77 2.48 4.77
C LEU A 159 -11.54 2.34 6.07
N ASP A 160 -12.23 1.21 6.20
CA ASP A 160 -12.71 0.75 7.50
C ASP A 160 -11.88 -0.47 7.90
N PHE A 161 -11.17 -0.33 9.03
CA PHE A 161 -10.45 -1.43 9.67
C PHE A 161 -11.22 -1.91 10.90
N LYS A 162 -11.08 -3.20 11.19
CA LYS A 162 -11.54 -3.82 12.42
C LYS A 162 -10.44 -4.74 12.97
N TYR A 163 -10.02 -4.47 14.19
CA TYR A 163 -9.00 -5.22 14.90
C TYR A 163 -9.65 -6.02 16.01
N TYR A 164 -9.26 -7.28 16.13
CA TYR A 164 -9.75 -8.19 17.17
C TYR A 164 -8.64 -8.49 18.17
N TYR A 165 -8.94 -8.32 19.46
CA TYR A 165 -8.05 -8.61 20.59
C TYR A 165 -8.38 -9.96 21.26
#